data_AF-A0A8T4ZCM4-F1
#
_entry.id   AF-A0A8T4ZCM4-F1
#
_cell.length_a   1.000
_cell.length_b   1.000
_cell.length_c   1.000
_cell.angle_alpha   90.00
_cell.angle_beta   90.00
_cell.angle_gamma   90.00
#
_symmetry.space_group_name_H-M   'P 1'
#
loop_
_entity.id
_entity.type
_entity.pdbx_description
1 polymer ?
#
loop_
_entity_poly.entity_id
_entity_poly.type
_entity_poly.pdbx_seq_one_letter_code
_entity_poly.pdbx_strand_id
1 'polypeptide(L)'
;MDVIRKTIKNTFQDKILEILLKNSNMTRKQFETFLIDSLSTDFLKSKSKERPKLRTDKELLTRGSFDRTLAQARRNITKALSTILLLGYSGLLENPQLEPFIEAGERL
;
A
#
# COMPACT_ATOMS: atom_id res chain seq x y z
N MET A 1 -7.42 -16.15 -10.04
CA MET A 1 -7.24 -15.86 -8.61
C MET A 1 -5.85 -16.24 -8.14
N ASP A 2 -5.36 -17.44 -8.48
CA ASP A 2 -4.02 -17.90 -8.06
C ASP A 2 -2.87 -17.07 -8.60
N VAL A 3 -2.97 -16.54 -9.82
CA VAL A 3 -1.96 -15.64 -10.39
C VAL A 3 -1.80 -14.38 -9.53
N ILE A 4 -2.90 -13.71 -9.17
CA ILE A 4 -2.86 -12.49 -8.34
C ILE A 4 -2.25 -12.80 -6.96
N ARG A 5 -2.67 -13.91 -6.33
CA ARG A 5 -2.12 -14.31 -5.02
C ARG A 5 -0.63 -14.65 -5.09
N LYS A 6 -0.18 -15.30 -6.18
CA LYS A 6 1.25 -15.59 -6.43
C LYS A 6 2.04 -14.31 -6.64
N THR A 7 1.55 -13.38 -7.46
CA THR A 7 2.16 -12.07 -7.66
C THR A 7 2.34 -11.33 -6.34
N ILE A 8 1.30 -11.28 -5.51
CA ILE A 8 1.37 -10.66 -4.17
C ILE A 8 2.44 -11.32 -3.31
N LYS A 9 2.49 -12.66 -3.26
CA LYS A 9 3.54 -13.37 -2.50
C LYS A 9 4.95 -12.98 -2.97
N ASN A 10 5.17 -12.92 -4.28
CA ASN A 10 6.46 -12.55 -4.85
C ASN A 10 6.82 -11.09 -4.55
N THR A 11 5.85 -10.17 -4.59
CA THR A 11 6.07 -8.76 -4.21
C THR A 11 6.64 -8.65 -2.80
N PHE A 12 6.17 -9.45 -1.84
CA PHE A 12 6.69 -9.44 -0.46
C PHE A 12 8.04 -10.13 -0.25
N GLN A 13 8.67 -10.65 -1.31
CA GLN A 13 10.05 -11.16 -1.25
C GLN A 13 11.09 -10.07 -1.60
N ASP A 14 10.62 -8.90 -2.04
CA ASP A 14 11.47 -7.75 -2.37
C ASP A 14 11.99 -7.06 -1.09
N LYS A 15 13.32 -6.97 -0.96
CA LYS A 15 14.00 -6.34 0.18
C LYS A 15 13.81 -4.83 0.23
N ILE A 16 13.76 -4.16 -0.92
CA ILE A 16 13.49 -2.71 -0.99
C ILE A 16 12.07 -2.46 -0.49
N LEU A 17 11.10 -3.25 -0.94
CA LEU A 17 9.73 -3.15 -0.44
C LEU A 17 9.67 -3.34 1.07
N GLU A 18 10.38 -4.32 1.61
CA GLU A 18 10.42 -4.56 3.06
C GLU A 18 10.93 -3.33 3.83
N ILE A 19 12.02 -2.70 3.35
CA ILE A 19 12.58 -1.48 3.94
C ILE A 19 11.59 -0.32 3.84
N LEU A 20 11.00 -0.10 2.67
CA LEU A 20 10.01 0.97 2.46
C LEU A 20 8.81 0.78 3.39
N LEU A 21 8.30 -0.45 3.53
CA LEU A 21 7.19 -0.75 4.43
C LEU A 21 7.52 -0.44 5.88
N LYS A 22 8.70 -0.86 6.36
CA LYS A 22 9.15 -0.61 7.76
C LYS A 22 9.25 0.88 8.09
N ASN A 23 9.58 1.71 7.10
CA ASN A 23 9.74 3.16 7.27
C ASN A 23 8.52 3.98 6.83
N SER A 24 7.43 3.32 6.43
CA SER A 24 6.20 3.97 5.99
C SER A 24 5.15 4.05 7.09
N ASN A 25 4.09 4.81 6.84
CA ASN A 25 2.89 4.84 7.68
C ASN A 25 1.94 3.65 7.40
N MET A 26 2.39 2.57 6.77
CA MET A 26 1.57 1.41 6.41
C MET A 26 2.10 0.12 7.03
N THR A 27 1.20 -0.64 7.64
CA THR A 27 1.49 -2.05 8.00
C THR A 27 1.49 -2.93 6.75
N ARG A 28 2.19 -4.08 6.80
CA ARG A 28 2.09 -5.13 5.76
C ARG A 28 0.65 -5.47 5.40
N LYS A 29 -0.24 -5.53 6.40
CA LYS A 29 -1.67 -5.82 6.21
C LYS A 29 -2.38 -4.75 5.39
N GLN A 30 -2.14 -3.48 5.70
CA GLN A 30 -2.70 -2.36 4.96
C GLN A 30 -2.19 -2.31 3.53
N PHE A 31 -0.87 -2.42 3.33
CA PHE A 31 -0.28 -2.36 2.00
C PHE A 31 -0.73 -3.52 1.11
N GLU A 32 -0.68 -4.75 1.60
CA GLU A 32 -1.15 -5.91 0.82
C GLU A 32 -2.66 -5.82 0.49
N THR A 33 -3.48 -5.28 1.39
CA THR A 33 -4.92 -5.09 1.13
C THR A 33 -5.14 -4.05 0.03
N PHE A 34 -4.36 -2.97 0.04
CA PHE A 34 -4.37 -1.96 -1.02
C PHE A 34 -3.87 -2.51 -2.36
N LEU A 35 -2.82 -3.33 -2.35
CA LEU A 35 -2.29 -3.99 -3.54
C LEU A 35 -3.33 -4.94 -4.16
N ILE A 36 -4.01 -5.75 -3.35
CA ILE A 36 -5.12 -6.60 -3.81
C ILE A 36 -6.20 -5.75 -4.48
N ASP A 37 -6.61 -4.64 -3.85
CA ASP A 37 -7.65 -3.76 -4.39
C ASP A 37 -7.22 -3.11 -5.72
N SER A 38 -5.94 -2.72 -5.83
CA SER A 38 -5.38 -2.08 -7.01
C SER A 38 -5.21 -3.04 -8.20
N LEU A 39 -4.79 -4.29 -7.93
CA LEU A 39 -4.62 -5.33 -8.95
C LEU A 39 -5.92 -6.06 -9.31
N SER A 40 -6.98 -5.89 -8.52
CA SER A 40 -8.28 -6.49 -8.81
C SER A 40 -8.92 -5.81 -10.01
N THR A 41 -9.39 -6.60 -10.97
CA THR A 41 -10.25 -6.11 -12.06
C THR A 41 -11.57 -5.59 -11.50
N ASP A 42 -12.28 -4.75 -12.25
CA ASP A 42 -13.57 -4.21 -11.80
C ASP A 42 -14.60 -5.32 -11.56
N PHE A 43 -14.52 -6.42 -12.32
CA PHE A 43 -15.29 -7.64 -12.06
C PHE A 43 -14.97 -8.30 -10.71
N LEU A 44 -13.71 -8.31 -10.27
CA LEU A 44 -13.34 -8.81 -8.94
C LEU A 44 -13.72 -7.84 -7.83
N LYS A 45 -13.67 -6.54 -8.09
CA LYS A 45 -14.13 -5.51 -7.15
C LYS A 45 -15.63 -5.60 -6.90
N SER A 46 -16.44 -5.91 -7.92
CA SER A 46 -17.88 -6.13 -7.77
C SER A 46 -18.19 -7.43 -6.98
N LYS A 47 -17.29 -8.41 -7.02
CA LYS A 47 -17.37 -9.64 -6.23
C LYS A 47 -16.73 -9.49 -4.85
N SER A 48 -17.45 -8.85 -3.93
CA SER A 48 -16.96 -8.48 -2.59
C SER A 48 -16.42 -9.62 -1.73
N LYS A 49 -16.81 -10.87 -1.99
CA LYS A 49 -16.39 -12.06 -1.24
C LYS A 49 -15.07 -12.65 -1.73
N GLU A 50 -14.60 -12.27 -2.91
CA GLU A 50 -13.43 -12.86 -3.54
C GLU A 50 -12.13 -12.13 -3.17
N ARG A 51 -12.15 -10.80 -3.05
CA ARG A 51 -10.95 -10.02 -2.66
C ARG A 51 -10.33 -10.45 -1.32
N PRO A 52 -11.10 -10.69 -0.24
CA PRO A 52 -10.51 -11.09 1.04
C PRO A 52 -9.74 -12.42 0.97
N LYS A 53 -10.10 -13.32 0.06
CA LYS A 53 -9.44 -14.62 -0.15
C LYS A 53 -8.05 -14.49 -0.78
N LEU A 54 -7.73 -13.33 -1.38
CA LEU A 54 -6.44 -13.07 -1.99
C LEU A 54 -5.35 -12.69 -0.97
N ARG A 55 -5.73 -12.45 0.29
CA ARG A 55 -4.77 -12.24 1.39
C ARG A 55 -3.84 -13.44 1.55
N THR A 56 -2.56 -13.16 1.74
CA THR A 56 -1.51 -14.17 1.91
C THR A 56 -1.19 -14.44 3.38
N ASP A 57 -1.52 -13.51 4.28
CA ASP A 57 -1.28 -13.64 5.73
C ASP A 57 -2.40 -14.36 6.49
N LYS A 58 -3.59 -14.48 5.89
CA LYS A 58 -4.76 -15.10 6.52
C LYS A 58 -5.65 -15.75 5.48
N GLU A 59 -5.95 -17.03 5.67
CA GLU A 59 -6.79 -17.80 4.74
C GLU A 59 -8.27 -17.41 4.81
N LEU A 60 -8.76 -17.07 6.00
CA LEU A 60 -10.17 -16.71 6.23
C LEU A 60 -10.27 -15.28 6.76
N LEU A 61 -10.45 -14.32 5.85
CA LEU A 61 -10.73 -12.93 6.17
C LEU A 61 -12.16 -12.58 5.78
N THR A 62 -12.90 -11.97 6.70
CA THR A 62 -14.25 -11.47 6.41
C THR A 62 -14.17 -10.22 5.54
N ARG A 63 -15.23 -9.98 4.75
CA ARG A 63 -15.39 -8.76 3.94
C ARG A 63 -15.20 -7.49 4.80
N GLY A 64 -15.89 -7.41 5.93
CA GLY A 64 -15.84 -6.22 6.79
C GLY A 64 -14.44 -5.95 7.35
N SER A 65 -13.67 -6.99 7.68
CA SER A 65 -12.28 -6.81 8.10
C SER A 65 -11.40 -6.33 6.95
N PHE A 66 -11.56 -6.88 5.74
CA PHE A 66 -10.85 -6.41 4.55
C PHE A 66 -11.17 -4.95 4.24
N ASP A 67 -12.45 -4.58 4.17
CA ASP A 67 -12.89 -3.22 3.83
C ASP A 67 -12.41 -2.19 4.88
N ARG A 68 -12.38 -2.55 6.17
CA ARG A 68 -11.79 -1.69 7.22
C ARG A 68 -10.28 -1.50 7.04
N THR A 69 -9.54 -2.57 6.76
CA THR A 69 -8.09 -2.47 6.51
C THR A 69 -7.80 -1.66 5.25
N LEU A 70 -8.61 -1.80 4.19
CA LEU A 70 -8.50 -1.00 2.98
C LEU A 70 -8.76 0.49 3.26
N ALA A 71 -9.81 0.81 4.03
CA ALA A 71 -10.12 2.17 4.42
C ALA A 71 -8.99 2.80 5.26
N GLN A 72 -8.37 2.03 6.16
CA GLN A 72 -7.19 2.48 6.92
C GLN A 72 -5.99 2.73 5.99
N ALA A 73 -5.72 1.81 5.06
CA ALA A 73 -4.64 1.96 4.08
C ALA A 73 -4.80 3.25 3.27
N ARG A 74 -5.99 3.47 2.68
CA ARG A 74 -6.31 4.69 1.92
C ARG A 74 -6.16 5.95 2.76
N ARG A 75 -6.63 5.94 4.01
CA ARG A 75 -6.50 7.09 4.92
C ARG A 75 -5.03 7.44 5.21
N ASN A 76 -4.18 6.43 5.40
CA ASN A 76 -2.75 6.65 5.64
C ASN A 76 -2.04 7.19 4.39
N ILE A 77 -2.39 6.69 3.20
CA ILE A 77 -1.89 7.20 1.92
C ILE A 77 -2.29 8.67 1.73
N THR A 78 -3.59 8.99 1.88
CA THR A 78 -4.08 10.37 1.75
C THR A 78 -3.35 11.31 2.71
N LYS A 79 -3.19 10.92 3.98
CA LYS A 79 -2.44 11.74 4.95
C LYS A 79 -0.99 11.94 4.54
N ALA A 80 -0.29 10.88 4.10
CA ALA A 80 1.10 10.99 3.68
C ALA A 80 1.25 11.93 2.47
N LEU A 81 0.38 11.81 1.46
CA LEU A 81 0.37 12.70 0.31
C LEU A 81 0.07 14.14 0.72
N SER A 82 -0.94 14.36 1.57
CA SER A 82 -1.26 15.70 2.09
C SER A 82 -0.09 16.30 2.87
N THR A 83 0.68 15.50 3.62
CA THR A 83 1.91 15.97 4.30
C THR A 83 2.97 16.41 3.30
N ILE A 84 3.24 15.61 2.26
CA ILE A 84 4.21 15.99 1.22
C ILE A 84 3.77 17.28 0.52
N LEU A 85 2.48 17.38 0.15
CA LEU A 85 1.92 18.58 -0.47
C LEU A 85 2.02 19.80 0.45
N LEU A 86 1.75 19.65 1.75
CA LEU A 86 1.89 20.74 2.72
C LEU A 86 3.34 21.22 2.82
N LEU A 87 4.31 20.31 2.87
CA LEU A 87 5.74 20.65 2.89
C LEU A 87 6.17 21.35 1.60
N GLY A 88 5.73 20.86 0.44
CA GLY A 88 6.01 21.50 -0.85
C GLY A 88 5.38 22.90 -0.95
N TYR A 89 4.11 23.03 -0.57
CA TYR A 89 3.40 24.31 -0.58
C TYR A 89 4.02 25.36 0.36
N SER A 90 4.60 24.92 1.48
CA SER A 90 5.28 25.80 2.44
C SER A 90 6.76 26.06 2.14
N GLY A 91 7.29 25.50 1.04
CA GLY A 91 8.72 25.61 0.70
C GLY A 91 9.66 24.77 1.58
N LEU A 92 9.13 23.95 2.48
CA LEU A 92 9.93 23.14 3.41
C LEU A 92 10.51 21.87 2.77
N LEU A 93 9.98 21.47 1.60
CA LEU A 93 10.46 20.28 0.88
C LEU A 93 11.87 20.48 0.29
N GLU A 94 12.32 21.73 0.10
CA GLU A 94 13.65 22.12 -0.39
C GLU A 94 14.75 22.01 0.69
N ASN A 95 14.42 21.53 1.89
CA ASN A 95 15.39 21.33 2.94
C ASN A 95 16.44 20.28 2.50
N PRO A 96 17.76 20.58 2.53
CA PRO A 96 18.81 19.63 2.14
C PRO A 96 18.78 18.30 2.89
N GLN A 97 18.18 18.25 4.09
CA GLN A 97 17.99 17.00 4.84
C GLN A 97 16.94 16.07 4.23
N LEU A 98 16.02 16.61 3.42
CA LEU A 98 14.97 15.86 2.73
C LEU A 98 15.40 15.43 1.32
N GLU A 99 16.39 16.09 0.73
CA GLU A 99 16.89 15.85 -0.62
C GLU A 99 17.23 14.37 -0.90
N PRO A 100 17.90 13.62 0.00
CA PRO A 100 18.16 12.20 -0.23
C PRO A 100 16.89 11.36 -0.38
N PHE A 101 15.80 11.73 0.29
CA PHE A 101 14.52 11.02 0.19
C PHE A 101 13.81 11.33 -1.13
N ILE A 102 13.93 12.57 -1.62
CA ILE A 102 13.36 12.98 -2.91
C ILE A 102 14.12 12.29 -4.05
N GLU A 103 15.46 12.35 -4.05
CA GLU A 103 16.30 11.69 -5.05
C GLU A 103 16.07 10.17 -5.09
N ALA A 104 15.96 9.53 -3.90
CA ALA A 104 15.62 8.11 -3.82
C ALA A 104 14.25 7.82 -4.45
N GLY A 105 13.25 8.68 -4.23
CA GLY A 105 11.92 8.54 -4.82
C GLY A 105 11.89 8.65 -6.34
N GLU A 106 12.81 9.42 -6.94
CA GLU A 106 12.90 9.59 -8.40
C GLU A 106 13.66 8.45 -9.10
N ARG A 107 14.50 7.72 -8.36
CA ARG A 107 15.37 6.67 -8.90
C ARG A 107 14.85 5.24 -8.72
N LEU A 108 13.88 5.04 -7.83
CA LEU A 108 13.21 3.75 -7.58
C LEU A 108 12.07 3.50 -8.57
#